data_AF-A0A927T632-F1
#
_entry.id   AF-A0A927T632-F1
#
_cell.length_a   1.000
_cell.length_b   1.000
_cell.length_c   1.000
_cell.angle_alpha   90.00
_cell.angle_beta   90.00
_cell.angle_gamma   90.00
#
_symmetry.space_group_name_H-M   'P 1'
#
loop_
_entity.id
_entity.type
_entity.pdbx_description
1 polymer ?
#
loop_
_entity_poly.entity_id
_entity_poly.type
_entity_poly.pdbx_seq_one_letter_code
_entity_poly.pdbx_strand_id
1 'polypeptide(L)'
;MKEDRSKKLKIVLIIAAIVLAAVAILYIVPFGLLFFSVVSAKEEVYDDISNYREYMSFDESAAKWTKWGMDETIWPKMITDDMKVADFKMVYYNPWDAQYLGYLVVDYPAEAYEAEIKRLKEYPSTDYIGYYSVKEEKTYDLLAVNADEYQGFVYALTDGKGRIIYAEEIFCNYMMDLDYDKYIPKEYLLDGFDATEGNTYKKEKLKK
;
A
#
# COMPACT_ATOMS: atom_id res chain seq x y z
N MET A 1 -27.73 19.94 61.33
CA MET A 1 -27.88 20.51 59.96
C MET A 1 -26.57 20.57 59.15
N LYS A 2 -25.44 21.08 59.69
CA LYS A 2 -24.13 21.08 58.99
C LYS A 2 -23.55 19.69 58.68
N GLU A 3 -23.73 18.73 59.60
CA GLU A 3 -23.16 17.38 59.45
C GLU A 3 -23.83 16.56 58.32
N ASP A 4 -25.15 16.66 58.18
CA ASP A 4 -25.92 16.01 57.11
C ASP A 4 -25.57 16.58 55.71
N ARG A 5 -25.34 17.90 55.62
CA ARG A 5 -24.88 18.56 54.40
C ARG A 5 -23.48 18.11 53.98
N SER A 6 -22.58 17.89 54.94
CA SER A 6 -21.22 17.37 54.70
C SER A 6 -21.24 15.91 54.21
N LYS A 7 -22.08 15.06 54.80
CA LYS A 7 -22.27 13.66 54.36
C LYS A 7 -22.84 13.58 52.94
N LYS A 8 -23.88 14.37 52.63
CA LYS A 8 -24.46 14.47 51.27
C LYS A 8 -23.45 14.98 50.24
N LEU A 9 -22.65 15.99 50.58
CA LEU A 9 -21.59 16.50 49.69
C LEU A 9 -20.51 15.43 49.40
N LYS A 10 -20.08 14.67 50.41
CA LYS A 10 -19.13 13.55 50.22
C LYS A 10 -19.70 12.48 49.28
N ILE A 11 -20.97 12.12 49.43
CA ILE A 11 -21.63 11.14 48.55
C ILE A 11 -21.68 11.65 47.11
N VAL A 12 -22.06 12.92 46.90
CA VAL A 12 -22.08 13.53 45.56
C VAL A 12 -20.69 13.54 44.92
N LEU A 13 -19.63 13.85 45.68
CA LEU A 13 -18.27 13.83 45.18
C LEU A 13 -17.79 12.41 44.80
N ILE A 14 -18.14 11.40 45.59
CA ILE A 14 -17.83 9.99 45.26
C ILE A 14 -18.53 9.57 43.97
N ILE A 15 -19.82 9.89 43.83
CA ILE A 15 -20.59 9.58 42.62
C ILE A 15 -19.98 10.31 41.41
N ALA A 16 -19.65 11.59 41.55
CA ALA A 16 -19.01 12.37 40.48
C ALA A 16 -17.64 11.77 40.08
N ALA A 17 -16.83 11.33 41.04
CA ALA A 17 -15.55 10.68 40.76
C ALA A 17 -15.73 9.32 40.04
N ILE A 18 -16.72 8.52 40.43
CA ILE A 18 -17.05 7.25 39.74
C ILE A 18 -17.50 7.52 38.31
N VAL A 19 -18.37 8.52 38.10
CA VAL A 19 -18.82 8.90 36.75
C VAL A 19 -17.66 9.39 35.89
N LEU A 20 -16.79 10.25 36.43
CA LEU A 20 -15.59 10.71 35.71
C LEU A 20 -14.63 9.57 35.37
N ALA A 21 -14.42 8.62 36.29
CA ALA A 21 -13.60 7.43 36.03
C ALA A 21 -14.23 6.54 34.95
N ALA A 22 -15.56 6.32 35.00
CA ALA A 22 -16.26 5.55 33.98
C ALA A 22 -16.19 6.21 32.60
N VAL A 23 -16.36 7.53 32.53
CA VAL A 23 -16.20 8.32 31.30
C VAL A 23 -14.76 8.23 30.79
N ALA A 24 -13.76 8.36 31.67
CA ALA A 24 -12.37 8.23 31.28
C ALA A 24 -12.05 6.84 30.72
N ILE A 25 -12.52 5.76 31.37
CA ILE A 25 -12.36 4.38 30.88
C ILE A 25 -13.01 4.21 29.50
N LEU A 26 -14.21 4.78 29.32
CA LEU A 26 -14.95 4.69 28.06
C LEU A 26 -14.20 5.32 26.87
N TYR A 27 -13.30 6.28 27.11
CA TYR A 27 -12.46 6.86 26.06
C TYR A 27 -11.06 6.25 25.99
N ILE A 28 -10.42 5.99 27.14
CA ILE A 28 -9.05 5.48 27.22
C ILE A 28 -8.98 4.04 26.68
N VAL A 29 -9.96 3.20 26.98
CA VAL A 29 -9.92 1.79 26.55
C VAL A 29 -10.04 1.66 25.03
N PRO A 30 -11.02 2.27 24.34
CA PRO A 30 -11.07 2.22 22.88
C PRO A 30 -9.82 2.85 22.25
N PHE A 31 -9.37 4.00 22.75
CA PHE A 31 -8.16 4.65 22.20
C PHE A 31 -6.91 3.78 22.41
N GLY A 32 -6.79 3.11 23.56
CA GLY A 32 -5.72 2.17 23.84
C GLY A 32 -5.76 0.92 22.96
N LEU A 33 -6.95 0.36 22.69
CA LEU A 33 -7.12 -0.77 21.78
C LEU A 33 -6.76 -0.40 20.33
N LEU A 34 -7.21 0.77 19.89
CA LEU A 34 -6.88 1.34 18.59
C LEU A 34 -5.38 1.59 18.45
N PHE A 35 -4.74 2.21 19.45
CA PHE A 35 -3.30 2.42 19.42
C PHE A 35 -2.54 1.08 19.42
N PHE A 36 -3.02 0.09 20.18
CA PHE A 36 -2.43 -1.23 20.22
C PHE A 36 -2.53 -1.96 18.87
N SER A 37 -3.63 -1.80 18.11
CA SER A 37 -3.74 -2.42 16.78
C SER A 37 -2.68 -1.90 15.82
N VAL A 38 -2.37 -0.60 15.84
CA VAL A 38 -1.30 0.00 15.02
C VAL A 38 0.06 -0.57 15.38
N VAL A 39 0.39 -0.55 16.67
CA VAL A 39 1.71 -0.95 17.17
C VAL A 39 1.94 -2.45 17.04
N SER A 40 0.86 -3.25 17.02
CA SER A 40 0.95 -4.70 16.84
C SER A 40 0.85 -5.15 15.39
N ALA A 41 0.46 -4.27 14.46
CA ALA A 41 0.47 -4.58 13.03
C ALA A 41 1.89 -4.85 12.55
N LYS A 42 2.05 -5.93 11.79
CA LYS A 42 3.33 -6.38 11.26
C LYS A 42 3.33 -6.31 9.75
N GLU A 43 4.45 -5.89 9.22
CA GLU A 43 4.75 -6.00 7.79
C GLU A 43 4.95 -7.49 7.47
N GLU A 44 4.17 -8.00 6.52
CA GLU A 44 4.26 -9.36 6.01
C GLU A 44 4.99 -9.34 4.68
N VAL A 45 6.16 -9.98 4.61
CA VAL A 45 7.01 -10.02 3.41
C VAL A 45 6.98 -11.42 2.83
N TYR A 46 6.77 -11.51 1.53
CA TYR A 46 6.73 -12.74 0.77
C TYR A 46 7.71 -12.66 -0.40
N ASP A 47 8.59 -13.63 -0.51
CA ASP A 47 9.62 -13.75 -1.56
C ASP A 47 9.50 -15.08 -2.32
N ASP A 48 8.61 -15.98 -1.89
CA ASP A 48 8.38 -17.26 -2.55
C ASP A 48 7.44 -17.11 -3.75
N ILE A 49 8.03 -17.16 -4.94
CA ILE A 49 7.32 -17.07 -6.21
C ILE A 49 6.33 -18.22 -6.43
N SER A 50 6.45 -19.37 -5.76
CA SER A 50 5.49 -20.47 -5.95
C SER A 50 4.08 -20.09 -5.52
N ASN A 51 3.95 -19.12 -4.62
CA ASN A 51 2.68 -18.62 -4.10
C ASN A 51 2.23 -17.35 -4.85
N TYR A 52 2.89 -16.98 -5.95
CA TYR A 52 2.59 -15.78 -6.76
C TYR A 52 1.08 -15.53 -6.93
N ARG A 53 0.36 -16.57 -7.31
CA ARG A 53 -1.09 -16.51 -7.57
C ARG A 53 -1.92 -16.09 -6.37
N GLU A 54 -1.48 -16.41 -5.17
CA GLU A 54 -2.20 -16.07 -3.94
C GLU A 54 -2.12 -14.58 -3.63
N TYR A 55 -1.12 -13.86 -4.17
CA TYR A 55 -0.86 -12.45 -3.89
C TYR A 55 -1.49 -11.48 -4.89
N MET A 56 -2.08 -12.00 -5.97
CA MET A 56 -2.69 -11.19 -7.05
C MET A 56 -4.20 -11.06 -6.85
N SER A 57 -4.79 -9.90 -7.14
CA SER A 57 -6.24 -9.69 -7.05
C SER A 57 -7.02 -10.16 -8.29
N PHE A 58 -6.46 -11.02 -9.13
CA PHE A 58 -7.11 -11.44 -10.39
C PHE A 58 -8.42 -12.20 -10.18
N ASP A 59 -8.52 -12.91 -9.06
CA ASP A 59 -9.68 -13.71 -8.68
C ASP A 59 -10.19 -13.22 -7.30
N GLU A 60 -11.50 -13.24 -7.06
CA GLU A 60 -12.13 -12.81 -5.80
C GLU A 60 -11.81 -13.71 -4.57
N SER A 61 -10.77 -14.54 -4.65
CA SER A 61 -10.60 -15.69 -3.76
C SER A 61 -10.00 -15.37 -2.38
N ALA A 62 -9.24 -14.30 -2.24
CA ALA A 62 -8.63 -13.91 -0.97
C ALA A 62 -8.96 -12.45 -0.60
N ALA A 63 -9.80 -12.27 0.43
CA ALA A 63 -10.19 -10.94 0.94
C ALA A 63 -8.99 -10.06 1.35
N LYS A 64 -7.83 -10.67 1.64
CA LYS A 64 -6.59 -9.95 1.97
C LYS A 64 -5.99 -9.23 0.76
N TRP A 65 -6.13 -9.80 -0.44
CA TRP A 65 -5.48 -9.30 -1.66
C TRP A 65 -6.46 -8.57 -2.58
N THR A 66 -7.54 -8.02 -2.02
CA THR A 66 -8.41 -7.09 -2.74
C THR A 66 -7.78 -5.70 -2.70
N LYS A 67 -6.92 -5.38 -3.68
CA LYS A 67 -6.10 -4.16 -3.72
C LYS A 67 -6.88 -2.92 -4.17
N TRP A 68 -7.95 -2.60 -3.44
CA TRP A 68 -8.80 -1.41 -3.61
C TRP A 68 -9.49 -1.23 -4.97
N GLY A 69 -9.52 -2.27 -5.81
CA GLY A 69 -10.06 -2.20 -7.17
C GLY A 69 -9.07 -1.69 -8.21
N MET A 70 -7.79 -1.53 -7.84
CA MET A 70 -6.71 -1.30 -8.78
C MET A 70 -6.64 -2.46 -9.77
N ASP A 71 -6.56 -2.14 -11.06
CA ASP A 71 -6.35 -3.12 -12.11
C ASP A 71 -4.89 -3.58 -12.13
N GLU A 72 -4.67 -4.83 -11.71
CA GLU A 72 -3.37 -5.49 -11.69
C GLU A 72 -3.05 -6.21 -13.01
N THR A 73 -3.89 -6.15 -14.05
CA THR A 73 -3.68 -6.94 -15.28
C THR A 73 -2.44 -6.56 -16.09
N ILE A 74 -1.75 -5.48 -15.70
CA ILE A 74 -0.38 -5.18 -16.14
C ILE A 74 0.57 -6.32 -15.73
N TRP A 75 0.41 -6.88 -14.53
CA TRP A 75 1.18 -8.04 -14.09
C TRP A 75 0.80 -9.29 -14.89
N PRO A 76 1.76 -10.23 -15.09
CA PRO A 76 1.48 -11.46 -15.82
C PRO A 76 0.44 -12.27 -15.07
N LYS A 77 -0.59 -12.77 -15.75
CA LYS A 77 -1.64 -13.53 -15.06
C LYS A 77 -1.02 -14.70 -14.28
N MET A 78 -0.05 -15.39 -14.86
CA MET A 78 0.55 -16.63 -14.35
C MET A 78 2.06 -16.61 -14.62
N ILE A 79 2.87 -17.18 -13.74
CA ILE A 79 4.29 -17.43 -14.05
C ILE A 79 4.37 -18.65 -14.96
N THR A 80 5.01 -18.50 -16.12
CA THR A 80 5.19 -19.58 -17.11
C THR A 80 6.63 -20.10 -17.11
N ASP A 81 6.86 -21.27 -17.71
CA ASP A 81 8.19 -21.89 -17.79
C ASP A 81 9.21 -21.03 -18.55
N ASP A 82 8.75 -20.17 -19.46
CA ASP A 82 9.59 -19.25 -20.24
C ASP A 82 10.03 -18.02 -19.43
N MET A 83 9.43 -17.76 -18.26
CA MET A 83 9.76 -16.63 -17.41
C MET A 83 10.90 -16.98 -16.46
N LYS A 84 12.09 -16.44 -16.72
CA LYS A 84 13.19 -16.53 -15.76
C LYS A 84 13.05 -15.40 -14.73
N VAL A 85 12.41 -15.72 -13.61
CA VAL A 85 12.26 -14.80 -12.47
C VAL A 85 13.62 -14.53 -11.84
N ALA A 86 14.06 -13.27 -11.92
CA ALA A 86 15.35 -12.81 -11.40
C ALA A 86 15.25 -12.31 -9.96
N ASP A 87 14.13 -11.65 -9.63
CA ASP A 87 13.83 -11.18 -8.27
C ASP A 87 12.31 -11.03 -8.10
N PHE A 88 11.82 -11.19 -6.88
CA PHE A 88 10.40 -11.14 -6.55
C PHE A 88 10.19 -10.76 -5.09
N LYS A 89 9.24 -9.86 -4.84
CA LYS A 89 8.79 -9.54 -3.49
C LYS A 89 7.36 -9.04 -3.51
N MET A 90 6.58 -9.47 -2.53
CA MET A 90 5.29 -8.89 -2.15
C MET A 90 5.33 -8.52 -0.68
N VAL A 91 4.80 -7.36 -0.34
CA VAL A 91 4.74 -6.84 1.02
C VAL A 91 3.33 -6.37 1.29
N TYR A 92 2.76 -6.85 2.39
CA TYR A 92 1.47 -6.44 2.90
C TYR A 92 1.65 -5.79 4.27
N TYR A 93 1.01 -4.64 4.46
CA TYR A 93 0.97 -3.98 5.77
C TYR A 93 -0.40 -3.36 5.99
N ASN A 94 -1.01 -3.61 7.16
CA ASN A 94 -2.32 -3.06 7.49
C ASN A 94 -2.37 -2.64 8.97
N PRO A 95 -1.87 -1.44 9.30
CA PRO A 95 -2.05 -0.85 10.63
C PRO A 95 -3.48 -0.35 10.86
N TRP A 96 -4.17 0.03 9.78
CA TRP A 96 -5.52 0.57 9.74
C TRP A 96 -6.19 0.28 8.41
N ASP A 97 -5.51 0.71 7.34
CA ASP A 97 -5.87 0.47 5.96
C ASP A 97 -4.76 -0.37 5.31
N ALA A 98 -5.17 -1.29 4.44
CA ALA A 98 -4.23 -2.18 3.76
C ALA A 98 -3.36 -1.42 2.75
N GLN A 99 -2.06 -1.71 2.82
CA GLN A 99 -1.03 -1.24 1.90
C GLN A 99 -0.33 -2.46 1.29
N TYR A 100 -0.06 -2.34 0.00
CA TYR A 100 0.56 -3.37 -0.81
C TYR A 100 1.75 -2.75 -1.53
N LEU A 101 2.86 -3.46 -1.50
CA LEU A 101 4.03 -3.15 -2.31
C LEU A 101 4.49 -4.45 -2.95
N GLY A 102 4.71 -4.42 -4.25
CA GLY A 102 5.09 -5.61 -4.98
C GLY A 102 6.06 -5.28 -6.09
N TYR A 103 7.00 -6.19 -6.35
CA TYR A 103 7.71 -6.19 -7.62
C TYR A 103 8.04 -7.60 -8.08
N LEU A 104 8.13 -7.76 -9.40
CA LEU A 104 8.50 -8.99 -10.09
C LEU A 104 9.44 -8.62 -11.23
N VAL A 105 10.68 -9.13 -11.19
CA VAL A 105 11.69 -8.92 -12.23
C VAL A 105 11.84 -10.20 -13.04
N VAL A 106 11.63 -10.12 -14.34
CA VAL A 106 11.64 -11.29 -15.22
C VAL A 106 12.52 -11.03 -16.42
N ASP A 107 13.46 -11.95 -16.65
CA ASP A 107 14.21 -12.03 -17.89
C ASP A 107 13.46 -12.96 -18.85
N TYR A 108 13.05 -12.43 -20.01
CA TYR A 108 12.31 -13.16 -21.03
C TYR A 108 13.22 -13.61 -22.18
N PRO A 109 12.96 -14.77 -22.81
CA PRO A 109 13.50 -15.07 -24.12
C PRO A 109 12.92 -14.11 -25.17
N ALA A 110 13.67 -13.85 -26.25
CA ALA A 110 13.36 -12.79 -27.21
C ALA A 110 11.91 -12.84 -27.76
N GLU A 111 11.41 -14.01 -28.14
CA GLU A 111 10.04 -14.14 -28.67
C GLU A 111 8.96 -13.82 -27.62
N ALA A 112 9.14 -14.30 -26.38
CA ALA A 112 8.20 -14.04 -25.30
C ALA A 112 8.27 -12.57 -24.84
N TYR A 113 9.46 -11.98 -24.85
CA TYR A 113 9.67 -10.56 -24.55
C TYR A 113 8.90 -9.67 -25.52
N GLU A 114 9.03 -9.87 -26.84
CA GLU A 114 8.31 -9.07 -27.83
C GLU A 114 6.78 -9.21 -27.70
N ALA A 115 6.29 -10.42 -27.42
CA ALA A 115 4.88 -10.66 -27.20
C ALA A 115 4.36 -9.91 -25.95
N GLU A 116 5.13 -9.92 -24.88
CA GLU A 116 4.77 -9.27 -23.62
C GLU A 116 4.86 -7.74 -23.71
N ILE A 117 5.89 -7.21 -24.39
CA ILE A 117 5.99 -5.78 -24.72
C ILE A 117 4.76 -5.32 -25.49
N LYS A 118 4.31 -6.10 -26.47
CA LYS A 118 3.10 -5.78 -27.25
C LYS A 118 1.86 -5.74 -26.35
N ARG A 119 1.66 -6.76 -25.51
CA ARG A 119 0.53 -6.82 -24.57
C ARG A 119 0.51 -5.60 -23.65
N LEU A 120 1.66 -5.24 -23.09
CA LEU A 120 1.79 -4.11 -22.17
C LEU A 120 1.56 -2.77 -22.86
N LYS A 121 2.11 -2.55 -24.06
CA LYS A 121 1.87 -1.31 -24.81
C LYS A 121 0.44 -1.14 -25.32
N GLU A 122 -0.31 -2.23 -25.46
CA GLU A 122 -1.73 -2.22 -25.77
C GLU A 122 -2.62 -1.94 -24.54
N TYR A 123 -2.05 -1.99 -23.33
CA TYR A 123 -2.76 -1.65 -22.11
C TYR A 123 -3.18 -0.17 -22.11
N PRO A 124 -4.44 0.16 -21.79
CA PRO A 124 -4.93 1.55 -21.77
C PRO A 124 -4.40 2.29 -20.54
N SER A 125 -3.13 2.72 -20.62
CA SER A 125 -2.46 3.38 -19.51
C SER A 125 -3.16 4.68 -19.10
N THR A 126 -3.16 4.97 -17.80
CA THR A 126 -3.76 6.18 -17.24
C THR A 126 -2.74 7.33 -17.12
N ASP A 127 -3.24 8.54 -16.92
CA ASP A 127 -2.39 9.67 -16.53
C ASP A 127 -1.81 9.42 -15.14
N TYR A 128 -0.51 9.69 -14.95
CA TYR A 128 0.21 9.41 -13.71
C TYR A 128 1.13 10.56 -13.26
N ILE A 129 1.55 11.42 -14.19
CA ILE A 129 2.52 12.49 -13.91
C ILE A 129 1.94 13.47 -12.88
N GLY A 130 2.73 13.75 -11.84
CA GLY A 130 2.38 14.65 -10.75
C GLY A 130 1.70 13.95 -9.57
N TYR A 131 1.14 12.76 -9.74
CA TYR A 131 0.66 11.96 -8.61
C TYR A 131 1.87 11.57 -7.76
N TYR A 132 1.80 11.84 -6.45
CA TYR A 132 2.89 11.51 -5.52
C TYR A 132 4.27 12.01 -5.98
N SER A 133 4.31 13.21 -6.59
CA SER A 133 5.53 13.84 -7.13
C SER A 133 6.20 13.12 -8.31
N VAL A 134 5.56 12.08 -8.86
CA VAL A 134 6.07 11.32 -10.01
C VAL A 134 6.25 12.22 -11.23
N LYS A 135 7.33 11.98 -11.96
CA LYS A 135 7.72 12.66 -13.18
C LYS A 135 7.70 11.69 -14.36
N GLU A 136 7.99 12.21 -15.54
CA GLU A 136 8.29 11.37 -16.70
C GLU A 136 9.45 10.43 -16.36
N GLU A 137 9.21 9.13 -16.54
CA GLU A 137 10.13 8.03 -16.27
C GLU A 137 11.31 8.03 -17.25
N LYS A 138 12.54 7.94 -16.73
CA LYS A 138 13.81 8.01 -17.48
C LYS A 138 14.83 6.98 -17.04
N THR A 139 14.61 6.31 -15.92
CA THR A 139 15.48 5.22 -15.43
C THR A 139 15.26 3.97 -16.29
N TYR A 140 14.01 3.67 -16.62
CA TYR A 140 13.61 2.58 -17.54
C TYR A 140 12.60 3.06 -18.58
N ASP A 141 12.33 2.24 -19.60
CA ASP A 141 11.22 2.52 -20.52
C ASP A 141 9.91 2.06 -19.87
N LEU A 142 8.97 2.99 -19.64
CA LEU A 142 7.64 2.69 -19.13
C LEU A 142 6.77 2.06 -20.23
N LEU A 143 6.26 0.86 -19.97
CA LEU A 143 5.45 0.09 -20.92
C LEU A 143 3.95 0.24 -20.69
N ALA A 144 3.53 0.22 -19.43
CA ALA A 144 2.15 0.34 -19.00
C ALA A 144 2.08 0.92 -17.60
N VAL A 145 1.05 1.72 -17.32
CA VAL A 145 0.76 2.23 -15.98
C VAL A 145 -0.74 2.35 -15.75
N ASN A 146 -1.19 1.82 -14.62
CA ASN A 146 -2.47 2.10 -14.01
C ASN A 146 -2.22 2.88 -12.72
N ALA A 147 -2.62 4.14 -12.73
CA ALA A 147 -2.42 5.09 -11.66
C ALA A 147 -3.76 5.63 -11.19
N ASP A 148 -3.94 5.67 -9.87
CA ASP A 148 -5.07 6.32 -9.23
C ASP A 148 -4.57 7.43 -8.30
N GLU A 149 -5.25 8.58 -8.37
CA GLU A 149 -4.84 9.78 -7.66
C GLU A 149 -4.93 9.67 -6.13
N TYR A 150 -5.58 8.62 -5.62
CA TYR A 150 -5.75 8.29 -4.21
C TYR A 150 -5.12 6.93 -3.83
N GLN A 151 -5.04 5.99 -4.78
CA GLN A 151 -4.72 4.58 -4.51
C GLN A 151 -3.35 4.10 -5.01
N GLY A 152 -2.56 4.96 -5.67
CA GLY A 152 -1.18 4.65 -6.03
C GLY A 152 -1.04 4.09 -7.44
N PHE A 153 -0.18 3.08 -7.63
CA PHE A 153 0.28 2.66 -8.95
C PHE A 153 0.40 1.15 -9.12
N VAL A 154 0.15 0.69 -10.34
CA VAL A 154 0.54 -0.62 -10.88
C VAL A 154 1.17 -0.37 -12.25
N TYR A 155 2.37 -0.85 -12.51
CA TYR A 155 3.11 -0.50 -13.74
C TYR A 155 4.12 -1.57 -14.15
N ALA A 156 4.60 -1.44 -15.40
CA ALA A 156 5.65 -2.27 -15.95
C ALA A 156 6.72 -1.42 -16.64
N LEU A 157 7.98 -1.69 -16.29
CA LEU A 157 9.17 -1.05 -16.83
C LEU A 157 10.02 -2.06 -17.61
N THR A 158 10.85 -1.59 -18.54
CA THR A 158 11.85 -2.44 -19.21
C THR A 158 13.19 -1.77 -19.40
N ASP A 159 14.25 -2.57 -19.41
CA ASP A 159 15.60 -2.15 -19.78
C ASP A 159 15.87 -2.19 -21.29
N GLY A 160 14.88 -2.59 -22.10
CA GLY A 160 15.00 -2.73 -23.55
C GLY A 160 15.83 -3.94 -24.00
N LYS A 161 16.30 -4.80 -23.08
CA LYS A 161 17.24 -5.90 -23.32
C LYS A 161 16.67 -7.27 -22.93
N GLY A 162 15.36 -7.38 -22.82
CA GLY A 162 14.68 -8.63 -22.49
C GLY A 162 14.19 -8.72 -21.05
N ARG A 163 14.45 -7.71 -20.21
CA ARG A 163 13.95 -7.67 -18.82
C ARG A 163 12.71 -6.81 -18.71
N ILE A 164 11.71 -7.29 -17.99
CA ILE A 164 10.54 -6.51 -17.56
C ILE A 164 10.47 -6.53 -16.04
N ILE A 165 10.22 -5.37 -15.46
CA ILE A 165 10.01 -5.15 -14.03
C ILE A 165 8.55 -4.74 -13.86
N TYR A 166 7.76 -5.61 -13.26
CA TYR A 166 6.40 -5.28 -12.82
C TYR A 166 6.49 -4.78 -11.40
N ALA A 167 5.77 -3.69 -11.09
CA ALA A 167 5.77 -3.13 -9.75
C ALA A 167 4.38 -2.59 -9.39
N GLU A 168 4.14 -2.48 -8.09
CA GLU A 168 2.95 -1.86 -7.52
C GLU A 168 3.28 -1.21 -6.18
N GLU A 169 2.70 -0.03 -5.96
CA GLU A 169 2.61 0.61 -4.66
C GLU A 169 1.16 1.06 -4.49
N ILE A 170 0.39 0.27 -3.75
CA ILE A 170 -1.05 0.46 -3.59
C ILE A 170 -1.36 0.77 -2.13
N PHE A 171 -2.00 1.90 -1.89
CA PHE A 171 -2.24 2.43 -0.54
C PHE A 171 -3.45 3.37 -0.57
N CYS A 172 -3.68 4.11 0.52
CA CYS A 172 -4.74 5.11 0.57
C CYS A 172 -4.29 6.33 1.38
N ASN A 173 -5.16 7.32 1.55
CA ASN A 173 -4.89 8.53 2.34
C ASN A 173 -3.70 9.39 1.83
N TYR A 174 -3.36 9.24 0.55
CA TYR A 174 -2.27 9.95 -0.13
C TYR A 174 -0.85 9.71 0.44
N MET A 175 -0.63 8.59 1.13
CA MET A 175 0.69 8.21 1.65
C MET A 175 0.79 6.70 1.92
N MET A 176 2.03 6.23 2.06
CA MET A 176 2.34 4.91 2.60
C MET A 176 2.86 5.04 4.03
N ASP A 177 2.31 4.23 4.94
CA ASP A 177 2.86 4.01 6.28
C ASP A 177 4.07 3.07 6.22
N LEU A 178 4.12 2.20 5.22
CA LEU A 178 5.25 1.34 4.90
C LEU A 178 6.49 2.17 4.54
N ASP A 179 7.62 1.86 5.16
CA ASP A 179 8.94 2.36 4.73
C ASP A 179 9.40 1.61 3.47
N TYR A 180 8.80 1.98 2.33
CA TYR A 180 8.94 1.27 1.06
C TYR A 180 10.39 1.16 0.57
N ASP A 181 11.26 2.12 0.90
CA ASP A 181 12.69 2.08 0.58
C ASP A 181 13.43 0.84 1.16
N LYS A 182 12.86 0.19 2.18
CA LYS A 182 13.38 -1.09 2.71
C LYS A 182 13.06 -2.29 1.84
N TYR A 183 12.00 -2.19 1.02
CA TYR A 183 11.34 -3.32 0.40
C TYR A 183 11.47 -3.34 -1.11
N ILE A 184 11.51 -2.18 -1.76
CA ILE A 184 11.68 -2.09 -3.21
C ILE A 184 12.99 -1.34 -3.55
N PRO A 185 13.81 -1.87 -4.49
CA PRO A 185 14.93 -1.12 -5.04
C PRO A 185 14.47 0.20 -5.65
N LYS A 186 15.23 1.27 -5.40
CA LYS A 186 14.86 2.62 -5.84
C LYS A 186 14.74 2.74 -7.35
N GLU A 187 15.55 1.99 -8.10
CA GLU A 187 15.44 1.96 -9.57
C GLU A 187 14.14 1.34 -10.10
N TYR A 188 13.38 0.59 -9.28
CA TYR A 188 12.12 -0.01 -9.70
C TYR A 188 10.93 0.93 -9.47
N LEU A 189 11.09 1.95 -8.63
CA LEU A 189 10.10 3.00 -8.40
C LEU A 189 10.03 3.94 -9.60
N LEU A 190 8.82 4.46 -9.87
CA LEU A 190 8.65 5.56 -10.83
C LEU A 190 9.48 6.79 -10.42
N ASP A 191 10.08 7.46 -11.40
CA ASP A 191 10.97 8.58 -11.19
C ASP A 191 10.28 9.72 -10.42
N GLY A 192 10.84 10.03 -9.24
CA GLY A 192 10.34 11.09 -8.37
C GLY A 192 9.18 10.71 -7.46
N PHE A 193 8.77 9.43 -7.44
CA PHE A 193 7.78 8.91 -6.49
C PHE A 193 8.14 9.28 -5.05
N ASP A 194 7.17 9.88 -4.35
CA ASP A 194 7.22 10.22 -2.93
C ASP A 194 5.82 10.07 -2.32
N ALA A 195 5.60 8.92 -1.68
CA ALA A 195 4.42 8.65 -0.87
C ALA A 195 4.68 8.76 0.64
N THR A 196 5.73 9.47 1.09
CA THR A 196 5.99 9.65 2.52
C THR A 196 4.91 10.50 3.20
N GLU A 197 4.71 10.38 4.51
CA GLU A 197 3.75 11.21 5.30
C GLU A 197 3.87 12.73 5.00
N GLY A 198 5.10 13.20 4.74
CA GLY A 198 5.41 14.61 4.51
C GLY A 198 5.33 15.07 3.05
N ASN A 199 4.89 14.21 2.12
CA ASN A 199 4.97 14.49 0.68
C ASN A 199 4.14 15.73 0.27
N THR A 200 4.57 16.39 -0.80
CA THR A 200 3.93 17.62 -1.30
C THR A 200 2.53 17.36 -1.84
N TYR A 201 2.32 16.23 -2.51
CA TYR A 201 1.06 15.85 -3.13
C TYR A 201 -0.09 15.73 -2.10
N LYS A 202 0.14 15.02 -1.00
CA LYS A 202 -0.78 14.92 0.15
C LYS A 202 -1.10 16.30 0.72
N LYS A 203 -0.09 17.16 0.93
CA LYS A 203 -0.29 18.52 1.45
C LYS A 203 -1.16 19.37 0.52
N GLU A 204 -1.09 19.17 -0.78
CA GLU A 204 -1.93 19.89 -1.76
C GLU A 204 -3.36 19.34 -1.79
N LYS A 205 -3.53 18.00 -1.77
CA LYS A 205 -4.85 17.36 -1.76
C LYS A 205 -5.64 17.64 -0.49
N LEU A 206 -4.99 17.69 0.68
CA LEU A 206 -5.64 18.00 1.97
C LEU A 206 -5.95 19.49 2.19
N LYS A 207 -5.44 20.39 1.36
CA LYS A 207 -5.77 21.83 1.42
C LYS A 207 -7.00 22.22 0.59
N LYS A 208 -7.44 21.32 -0.30
CA LYS A 208 -8.63 21.49 -1.12
C LYS A 208 -9.86 20.99 -0.37
#